data_AF-A0A968F1A0-F1
#
_entry.id   AF-A0A968F1A0-F1
#
_cell.length_a   1.000
_cell.length_b   1.000
_cell.length_c   1.000
_cell.angle_alpha   90.00
_cell.angle_beta   90.00
_cell.angle_gamma   90.00
#
_symmetry.space_group_name_H-M   'P 1'
#
loop_
_entity.id
_entity.type
_entity.pdbx_description
1 polymer ?
#
loop_
_entity_poly.entity_id
_entity_poly.type
_entity_poly.pdbx_seq_one_letter_code
_entity_poly.pdbx_strand_id
1 'polypeptide(L)'
;MNNAELLEYYRKDIIQCLIKYGGFEEKEAQQRIDESGLIPNLDDEVALSNFFHEEPYYWAMYLIQDDPGWYHNPKLWPPPKDYYEMKID
;
A
#
# COMPACT_ATOMS: atom_id res chain seq x y z
N MET A 1 -1.20 12.93 14.13
CA MET A 1 -0.34 12.53 13.00
C MET A 1 -0.47 13.60 11.93
N ASN A 2 0.63 14.19 11.48
CA ASN A 2 0.65 15.09 10.32
C ASN A 2 0.74 14.28 9.00
N ASN A 3 0.61 14.93 7.84
CA ASN A 3 0.65 14.22 6.54
C ASN A 3 1.95 13.47 6.29
N ALA A 4 3.10 13.97 6.75
CA ALA A 4 4.38 13.29 6.59
C ALA A 4 4.47 12.02 7.44
N GLU A 5 4.02 12.08 8.69
CA GLU A 5 3.94 10.93 9.58
C GLU A 5 2.95 9.88 9.04
N LEU A 6 1.81 10.32 8.50
CA LEU A 6 0.80 9.43 7.91
C LEU A 6 1.28 8.77 6.63
N LEU A 7 1.99 9.51 5.79
CA LEU A 7 2.60 8.98 4.56
C LEU A 7 3.62 7.89 4.87
N GLU A 8 4.46 8.11 5.88
CA GLU A 8 5.45 7.12 6.33
C GLU A 8 4.78 5.88 6.96
N TYR A 9 3.69 6.08 7.70
CA TYR A 9 2.88 4.96 8.21
C TYR A 9 2.31 4.11 7.06
N TYR A 10 1.67 4.74 6.08
CA TYR A 10 1.13 4.06 4.90
C TYR A 10 2.21 3.33 4.13
N ARG A 11 3.37 3.96 3.91
CA ARG A 11 4.51 3.35 3.23
C ARG A 11 4.93 2.05 3.93
N LYS A 12 5.06 2.06 5.25
CA LYS A 12 5.42 0.86 6.03
C LYS A 12 4.36 -0.23 5.91
N ASP A 13 3.08 0.11 6.01
CA ASP A 13 2.00 -0.86 5.86
C ASP A 13 1.94 -1.49 4.46
N ILE A 14 2.19 -0.70 3.41
CA ILE A 14 2.29 -1.22 2.04
C ILE A 14 3.47 -2.19 1.93
N ILE A 15 4.63 -1.88 2.51
CA ILE A 15 5.80 -2.80 2.53
C ILE A 15 5.44 -4.11 3.23
N GLN A 16 4.79 -4.05 4.38
CA GLN A 16 4.36 -5.26 5.10
C GLN A 16 3.39 -6.10 4.28
N CYS A 17 2.47 -5.45 3.56
CA CYS A 17 1.55 -6.14 2.65
C CYS A 17 2.29 -6.78 1.46
N LEU A 18 3.28 -6.10 0.88
CA LEU A 18 4.13 -6.65 -0.18
C LEU A 18 4.89 -7.89 0.29
N ILE A 19 5.47 -7.86 1.49
CA ILE A 19 6.16 -9.02 2.07
C ILE A 19 5.18 -10.17 2.29
N LYS A 20 4.06 -9.91 2.97
CA LYS A 20 3.13 -10.98 3.38
C LYS A 20 2.31 -11.56 2.24
N TYR A 21 1.74 -10.72 1.40
CA TYR A 21 0.80 -11.14 0.35
C TYR A 21 1.45 -11.28 -1.02
N GLY A 22 2.55 -10.53 -1.27
CA GLY A 22 3.35 -10.65 -2.48
C GLY A 22 4.47 -11.69 -2.39
N GLY A 23 4.87 -12.08 -1.17
CA GLY A 23 5.98 -13.01 -0.94
C GLY A 23 7.36 -12.40 -1.23
N PHE A 24 7.44 -11.06 -1.27
CA PHE A 24 8.69 -10.34 -1.52
C PHE A 24 9.59 -10.32 -0.28
N GLU A 25 10.90 -10.29 -0.48
CA GLU A 25 11.82 -9.96 0.60
C GLU A 25 11.70 -8.47 0.97
N GLU A 26 12.03 -8.10 2.21
CA GLU A 26 11.91 -6.71 2.70
C GLU A 26 12.63 -5.69 1.79
N LYS A 27 13.84 -6.02 1.34
CA LYS A 27 14.61 -5.16 0.43
C LYS A 27 13.91 -4.99 -0.92
N GLU A 28 13.34 -6.06 -1.46
CA GLU A 28 12.62 -6.03 -2.73
C GLU A 28 11.31 -5.23 -2.59
N ALA A 29 10.56 -5.44 -1.51
CA ALA A 29 9.36 -4.68 -1.21
C ALA A 29 9.64 -3.17 -1.08
N GLN A 30 10.73 -2.80 -0.41
CA GLN A 30 11.16 -1.41 -0.29
C GLN A 30 11.47 -0.81 -1.67
N GLN A 31 12.27 -1.50 -2.47
CA GLN A 31 12.65 -1.04 -3.81
C GLN A 31 11.41 -0.89 -4.71
N ARG A 32 10.46 -1.81 -4.62
CA ARG A 32 9.25 -1.79 -5.44
C ARG A 32 8.35 -0.59 -5.16
N ILE A 33 8.24 -0.17 -3.89
CA ILE A 33 7.55 1.10 -3.58
C ILE A 33 8.35 2.28 -4.11
N ASP A 34 9.66 2.31 -3.89
CA ASP A 34 10.49 3.46 -4.25
C ASP A 34 10.48 3.73 -5.76
N GLU A 35 10.39 2.67 -6.57
CA GLU A 35 10.34 2.75 -8.02
C GLU A 35 8.92 2.95 -8.59
N SER A 36 7.87 2.77 -7.77
CA SER A 36 6.48 2.79 -8.25
C SER A 36 5.92 4.17 -8.61
N GLY A 37 6.51 5.24 -8.07
CA GLY A 37 5.93 6.59 -8.14
C GLY A 37 4.61 6.74 -7.38
N LEU A 38 4.21 5.74 -6.59
CA LEU A 38 2.95 5.70 -5.86
C LEU A 38 2.89 6.72 -4.72
N ILE A 39 4.02 6.96 -4.04
CA ILE A 39 4.08 7.82 -2.86
C ILE A 39 4.02 9.29 -3.32
N PRO A 40 2.92 10.02 -3.02
CA PRO A 40 2.76 11.40 -3.46
C PRO A 40 3.73 12.37 -2.77
N ASN A 41 3.98 13.50 -3.43
CA ASN A 41 4.67 14.63 -2.81
C ASN A 41 3.81 15.27 -1.72
N LEU A 42 4.44 15.74 -0.64
CA LEU A 42 3.71 16.34 0.50
C LEU A 42 2.98 17.64 0.16
N ASP A 43 3.41 18.32 -0.90
CA ASP A 43 2.82 19.59 -1.34
C ASP A 43 1.64 19.40 -2.30
N ASP A 44 1.34 18.16 -2.74
CA ASP A 44 0.22 17.84 -3.62
C ASP A 44 -0.96 17.30 -2.82
N GLU A 45 -1.82 18.21 -2.34
CA GLU A 45 -2.98 17.87 -1.51
C GLU A 45 -3.98 16.94 -2.22
N VAL A 46 -4.12 17.06 -3.54
CA VAL A 46 -5.05 16.22 -4.31
C VAL A 46 -4.50 14.80 -4.42
N ALA A 47 -3.21 14.65 -4.73
CA ALA A 47 -2.57 13.34 -4.79
C ALA A 47 -2.56 12.66 -3.41
N LEU A 48 -2.30 13.41 -2.33
CA LEU A 48 -2.40 12.91 -0.97
C LEU A 48 -3.81 12.43 -0.64
N SER A 49 -4.83 13.23 -0.95
CA SER A 49 -6.23 12.85 -0.69
C SER A 49 -6.63 11.58 -1.45
N ASN A 50 -6.19 11.42 -2.70
CA ASN A 50 -6.45 10.22 -3.48
C ASN A 50 -5.70 9.01 -2.92
N PHE A 51 -4.44 9.18 -2.51
CA PHE A 51 -3.64 8.13 -1.92
C PHE A 51 -4.21 7.63 -0.58
N PHE A 52 -4.63 8.55 0.30
CA PHE A 52 -5.23 8.22 1.60
C PHE A 52 -6.71 7.80 1.52
N HIS A 53 -7.34 7.86 0.34
CA HIS A 53 -8.71 7.36 0.16
C HIS A 53 -8.78 5.82 0.25
N GLU A 54 -7.69 5.16 -0.12
CA GLU A 54 -7.59 3.70 -0.18
C GLU A 54 -6.75 3.16 0.98
N GLU A 55 -6.93 1.89 1.32
CA GLU A 55 -6.12 1.23 2.35
C GLU A 55 -4.73 0.82 1.81
N PRO A 56 -3.67 0.75 2.66
CA PRO A 56 -2.36 0.23 2.26
C PRO A 56 -2.40 -1.13 1.52
N TYR A 57 -3.32 -2.02 1.89
CA TYR A 57 -3.51 -3.28 1.19
C TYR A 57 -3.86 -3.08 -0.29
N TYR A 58 -4.73 -2.10 -0.60
CA TYR A 58 -5.14 -1.82 -1.96
C TYR A 58 -3.93 -1.49 -2.84
N TRP A 59 -3.08 -0.59 -2.34
CA TRP A 59 -1.88 -0.18 -3.04
C TRP A 59 -0.84 -1.29 -3.18
N ALA A 60 -0.66 -2.11 -2.15
CA ALA A 60 0.23 -3.27 -2.23
C ALA A 60 -0.23 -4.26 -3.30
N MET A 61 -1.53 -4.56 -3.35
CA MET A 61 -2.10 -5.45 -4.36
C MET A 61 -2.03 -4.85 -5.76
N TYR A 62 -2.22 -3.53 -5.91
CA TYR A 62 -1.99 -2.85 -7.19
C TYR A 62 -0.58 -3.11 -7.70
N LEU A 63 0.44 -2.99 -6.83
CA LEU A 63 1.81 -3.31 -7.20
C LEU A 63 1.98 -4.80 -7.51
N ILE A 64 1.50 -5.72 -6.66
CA ILE A 64 1.67 -7.18 -6.83
C ILE A 64 1.05 -7.67 -8.15
N GLN A 65 -0.17 -7.22 -8.45
CA GLN A 65 -0.95 -7.74 -9.57
C GLN A 65 -0.58 -7.07 -10.90
N ASP A 66 -0.05 -5.84 -10.87
CA ASP A 66 0.24 -5.04 -12.08
C ASP A 66 -0.99 -4.90 -13.01
N ASP A 67 -2.19 -4.91 -12.40
CA ASP A 67 -3.49 -4.82 -13.07
C ASP A 67 -4.37 -3.80 -12.34
N PRO A 68 -4.72 -2.66 -12.95
CA PRO A 68 -5.61 -1.67 -12.34
C PRO A 68 -7.01 -2.20 -11.99
N GLY A 69 -7.44 -3.32 -12.58
CA GLY A 69 -8.74 -3.95 -12.31
C GLY A 69 -8.73 -5.02 -11.22
N TRP A 70 -7.60 -5.23 -10.52
CA TRP A 70 -7.43 -6.36 -9.59
C TRP A 70 -8.50 -6.42 -8.48
N TYR A 71 -8.99 -5.27 -8.02
CA TYR A 71 -9.97 -5.15 -6.93
C TYR A 71 -11.36 -5.70 -7.31
N HIS A 72 -11.61 -5.97 -8.60
CA HIS A 72 -12.80 -6.69 -9.04
C HIS A 72 -12.73 -8.19 -8.78
N ASN A 73 -11.56 -8.75 -8.46
CA ASN A 73 -11.40 -10.17 -8.18
C ASN A 73 -11.80 -10.48 -6.72
N PRO A 74 -12.91 -11.22 -6.47
CA PRO A 74 -13.41 -11.47 -5.12
C PRO A 74 -12.51 -12.39 -4.28
N LYS A 75 -11.47 -12.99 -4.88
CA LYS A 75 -10.44 -13.74 -4.14
C LYS A 75 -9.35 -12.85 -3.56
N LEU A 76 -9.22 -11.63 -4.08
CA LEU A 76 -8.21 -10.65 -3.69
C LEU A 76 -8.83 -9.47 -2.94
N TRP A 77 -10.12 -9.21 -3.13
CA TRP A 77 -10.82 -8.10 -2.49
C TRP A 77 -12.16 -8.57 -1.89
N PRO A 78 -12.53 -8.16 -0.66
CA PRO A 78 -11.81 -7.24 0.25
C PRO A 78 -10.51 -7.84 0.83
N PRO A 79 -9.69 -7.05 1.56
CA PRO A 79 -8.51 -7.56 2.24
C PRO A 79 -8.84 -8.80 3.10
N PRO A 80 -7.94 -9.78 3.18
CA PRO A 80 -8.12 -10.93 4.06
C PRO A 80 -8.18 -10.48 5.52
N LYS A 81 -8.85 -11.26 6.38
CA LYS A 81 -9.11 -10.87 7.78
C LYS A 81 -7.83 -10.53 8.56
N ASP A 82 -6.76 -11.26 8.27
CA ASP A 82 -5.47 -11.12 8.92
C ASP A 82 -4.73 -9.82 8.55
N TYR A 83 -5.22 -9.05 7.57
CA TYR A 83 -4.71 -7.71 7.27
C TYR A 83 -5.03 -6.74 8.42
N TYR A 84 -6.25 -6.80 8.95
CA TYR A 84 -6.67 -5.90 10.04
C TYR A 84 -5.99 -6.22 11.38
N GLU A 85 -5.42 -7.41 11.51
CA GLU A 85 -4.63 -7.84 12.66
C GLU A 85 -3.16 -7.40 12.57
N MET A 86 -2.71 -6.95 11.39
CA MET A 86 -1.33 -6.46 11.18
C MET A 86 -1.15 -4.98 11.48
N LYS A 87 -2.23 -4.20 11.55
CA LYS A 87 -2.11 -2.74 11.70
C LYS A 87 -1.33 -2.44 12.98
N ILE A 88 -0.20 -1.77 12.80
CA ILE A 88 0.70 -1.41 13.90
C ILE A 88 0.01 -0.32 14.73
N ASP A 89 -0.11 -0.55 16.04
CA ASP A 89 -0.62 0.40 17.06
C ASP A 89 0.24 1.67 17.17
#